data_AF-A0A8B6FLQ6-F1
#
_entry.id   AF-A0A8B6FLQ6-F1
#
_cell.length_a   1.000
_cell.length_b   1.000
_cell.length_c   1.000
_cell.angle_alpha   90.00
_cell.angle_beta   90.00
_cell.angle_gamma   90.00
#
_symmetry.space_group_name_H-M   'P 1'
#
loop_
_entity.id
_entity.type
_entity.pdbx_description
1 polymer ?
#
loop_
_entity_poly.entity_id
_entity_poly.type
_entity_poly.pdbx_seq_one_letter_code
_entity_poly.pdbx_strand_id
1 'polypeptide(L)'
;MDSEVTYNINDNEAQNVTHPNGKHFKSDVINYWSFIDIDQVKVVVYQNGVERVFLDFNGTGTDKTNWFSQERLQNSSYSDLKTANHGSNYYFSIEGSHYSPRRFYVNNNWGGCFMDAGWLLVSEGRTFVCSYESHDKLVLLYSPTSTYMSYNEIKSWTCQPLTQQTDMCSTPVQLGYNIYCYKLCNTTKPETNLQEKIQKLEKELVVSKKETNKHKRSLVSAPDNRYSSRTMGLFGTACIVIVVGMLVAFDCVNICQKCSKTNKVRTEK
;
A
#
# COMPACT_ATOMS: atom_id res chain seq x y z
N MET A 1 38.93 5.86 5.38
CA MET A 1 38.15 6.50 4.30
C MET A 1 39.01 7.49 3.48
N ASP A 2 40.26 7.14 3.17
CA ASP A 2 41.30 8.09 2.71
C ASP A 2 41.60 8.04 1.19
N SER A 3 40.69 7.43 0.43
CA SER A 3 40.92 7.14 -0.99
C SER A 3 40.90 8.41 -1.85
N GLU A 4 41.92 8.59 -2.68
CA GLU A 4 41.96 9.61 -3.75
C GLU A 4 41.05 9.27 -4.95
N VAL A 5 40.39 8.11 -4.92
CA VAL A 5 39.55 7.64 -6.03
C VAL A 5 38.33 8.54 -6.14
N THR A 6 38.15 9.12 -7.33
CA THR A 6 36.95 9.85 -7.75
C THR A 6 35.89 8.86 -8.21
N TYR A 7 34.62 9.28 -8.27
CA TYR A 7 33.55 8.38 -8.67
C TYR A 7 32.51 9.10 -9.52
N ASN A 8 32.23 8.55 -10.70
CA ASN A 8 31.27 9.08 -11.68
C ASN A 8 31.50 10.55 -12.09
N ILE A 9 32.77 10.99 -12.15
CA ILE A 9 33.11 12.39 -12.47
C ILE A 9 32.61 12.85 -13.85
N ASN A 10 32.53 11.94 -14.82
CA ASN A 10 32.08 12.21 -16.20
C ASN A 10 30.59 11.89 -16.42
N ASP A 11 29.83 11.59 -15.37
CA ASP A 11 28.41 11.24 -15.45
C ASP A 11 27.54 12.43 -14.98
N ASN A 12 26.95 13.14 -15.93
CA ASN A 12 26.10 14.30 -15.66
C ASN A 12 24.84 13.95 -14.85
N GLU A 13 24.34 12.71 -14.94
CA GLU A 13 23.20 12.27 -14.13
C GLU A 13 23.62 12.05 -12.67
N ALA A 14 24.84 11.54 -12.44
CA ALA A 14 25.39 11.36 -11.10
C ALA A 14 25.70 12.71 -10.41
N GLN A 15 26.07 13.73 -11.19
CA GLN A 15 26.25 15.10 -10.68
C GLN A 15 24.93 15.79 -10.31
N ASN A 16 23.80 15.34 -10.87
CA ASN A 16 22.49 15.89 -10.55
C ASN A 16 21.94 15.30 -9.24
N VAL A 17 22.11 16.07 -8.16
CA VAL A 17 21.71 15.71 -6.78
C VAL A 17 20.20 15.44 -6.63
N THR A 18 19.36 15.94 -7.55
CA THR A 18 17.89 15.76 -7.51
C THR A 18 17.36 14.69 -8.46
N HIS A 19 18.26 13.98 -9.16
CA HIS A 19 17.85 12.97 -10.13
C HIS A 19 17.15 11.78 -9.45
N PRO A 20 15.97 11.34 -9.93
CA PRO A 20 15.19 10.26 -9.29
C PRO A 20 15.90 8.90 -9.29
N ASN A 21 16.84 8.68 -10.22
CA ASN A 21 17.74 7.53 -10.26
C ASN A 21 19.19 7.95 -9.95
N GLY A 22 19.38 8.86 -8.99
CA GLY A 22 20.69 9.38 -8.64
C GLY A 22 21.72 8.28 -8.39
N LYS A 23 22.88 8.40 -9.04
CA LYS A 23 24.03 7.53 -8.80
C LYS A 23 24.93 8.17 -7.74
N HIS A 24 25.74 7.37 -7.05
CA HIS A 24 26.77 7.95 -6.19
C HIS A 24 27.73 8.79 -7.05
N PHE A 25 28.19 9.91 -6.50
CA PHE A 25 29.12 10.81 -7.14
C PHE A 25 30.14 11.26 -6.10
N LYS A 26 31.42 11.32 -6.51
CA LYS A 26 32.49 11.88 -5.70
C LYS A 26 33.41 12.70 -6.60
N SER A 27 33.41 14.01 -6.35
CA SER A 27 34.25 14.97 -7.04
C SER A 27 35.74 14.80 -6.69
N ASP A 28 36.61 15.17 -7.61
CA ASP A 28 38.07 15.29 -7.44
C ASP A 28 38.47 16.46 -6.53
N VAL A 29 37.61 17.47 -6.38
CA VAL A 29 37.80 18.61 -5.47
C VAL A 29 38.17 18.16 -4.06
N ILE A 30 37.61 17.04 -3.59
CA ILE A 30 37.90 16.47 -2.26
C ILE A 30 39.38 16.08 -2.10
N ASN A 31 40.06 15.71 -3.19
CA ASN A 31 41.48 15.35 -3.15
C ASN A 31 42.39 16.57 -2.95
N TYR A 32 41.89 17.75 -3.26
CA TYR A 32 42.60 19.01 -3.12
C TYR A 32 42.24 19.77 -1.84
N TRP A 33 41.56 19.13 -0.88
CA TRP A 33 41.08 19.76 0.36
C TRP A 33 42.14 20.61 1.06
N SER A 34 43.37 20.10 1.20
CA SER A 34 44.47 20.81 1.87
C SER A 34 45.02 22.02 1.12
N PHE A 35 44.62 22.21 -0.15
CA PHE A 35 45.06 23.31 -1.02
C PHE A 35 43.94 24.33 -1.26
N ILE A 36 42.75 24.11 -0.72
CA ILE A 36 41.59 24.97 -0.90
C ILE A 36 41.22 25.55 0.46
N ASP A 37 41.02 26.87 0.50
CA ASP A 37 40.47 27.55 1.68
C ASP A 37 38.97 27.27 1.77
N ILE A 38 38.60 26.28 2.58
CA ILE A 38 37.22 25.89 2.81
C ILE A 38 36.69 26.63 4.03
N ASP A 39 35.75 27.54 3.82
CA ASP A 39 35.11 28.28 4.92
C ASP A 39 33.97 27.48 5.57
N GLN A 40 33.14 26.83 4.75
CA GLN A 40 31.94 26.14 5.17
C GLN A 40 31.76 24.83 4.43
N VAL A 41 31.25 23.81 5.13
CA VAL A 41 30.82 22.55 4.54
C VAL A 41 29.35 22.31 4.87
N LYS A 42 28.54 21.92 3.88
CA LYS A 42 27.11 21.64 4.06
C LYS A 42 26.81 20.19 3.71
N VAL A 43 26.15 19.48 4.62
CA VAL A 43 25.55 18.17 4.34
C VAL A 43 24.06 18.39 4.17
N VAL A 44 23.50 17.88 3.07
CA VAL A 44 22.07 17.98 2.77
C VAL A 44 21.51 16.61 2.43
N VAL A 45 20.38 16.27 3.05
CA VAL A 45 19.59 15.09 2.70
C VAL A 45 18.44 15.53 1.81
N TYR A 46 18.44 15.04 0.57
CA TYR A 46 17.33 15.22 -0.36
C TYR A 46 16.43 14.00 -0.39
N GLN A 47 15.13 14.24 -0.47
CA GLN A 47 14.16 13.19 -0.69
C GLN A 47 13.12 13.68 -1.69
N ASN A 48 13.03 12.98 -2.84
CA ASN A 48 12.19 13.36 -3.97
C ASN A 48 12.48 14.80 -4.45
N GLY A 49 13.76 15.16 -4.56
CA GLY A 49 14.21 16.48 -5.02
C GLY A 49 14.05 17.62 -4.02
N VAL A 50 13.56 17.35 -2.80
CA VAL A 50 13.35 18.37 -1.75
C VAL A 50 14.35 18.19 -0.61
N GLU A 51 15.00 19.28 -0.21
CA GLU A 51 15.87 19.35 0.97
C GLU A 51 15.05 19.02 2.23
N ARG A 52 15.48 18.02 3.00
CA ARG A 52 14.83 17.54 4.23
C ARG A 52 15.56 17.94 5.49
N VAL A 53 16.86 17.70 5.47
CA VAL A 53 17.74 17.90 6.61
C VAL A 53 19.01 18.53 6.08
N PHE A 54 19.50 19.53 6.79
CA PHE A 54 20.81 20.10 6.57
C PHE A 54 21.63 20.13 7.86
N LEU A 55 22.95 20.06 7.68
CA LEU A 55 23.96 20.29 8.71
C LEU A 55 25.03 21.20 8.10
N ASP A 56 25.24 22.36 8.72
CA ASP A 56 26.21 23.36 8.30
C ASP A 56 27.41 23.34 9.26
N PHE A 57 28.62 23.24 8.72
CA PHE A 57 29.86 23.10 9.49
C PHE A 57 30.86 24.20 9.14
N ASN A 58 31.64 24.59 10.15
CA ASN A 58 32.86 25.37 9.96
C ASN A 58 33.94 24.50 9.31
N GLY A 59 34.29 24.83 8.06
CA GLY A 59 35.30 24.12 7.28
C GLY A 59 36.73 24.62 7.49
N THR A 60 36.94 25.76 8.15
CA THR A 60 38.26 26.39 8.25
C THR A 60 39.23 25.50 9.02
N GLY A 61 40.41 25.28 8.43
CA GLY A 61 41.48 24.48 9.03
C GLY A 61 41.11 23.00 9.23
N THR A 62 40.18 22.48 8.42
CA THR A 62 39.80 21.06 8.43
C THR A 62 40.59 20.24 7.43
N ASP A 63 40.58 18.93 7.62
CA ASP A 63 40.91 17.96 6.58
C ASP A 63 39.63 17.29 6.06
N LYS A 64 39.74 16.50 4.98
CA LYS A 64 38.61 15.82 4.33
C LYS A 64 37.84 14.84 5.21
N THR A 65 38.32 14.53 6.42
CA THR A 65 37.71 13.57 7.36
C THR A 65 37.25 14.18 8.68
N ASN A 66 37.84 15.31 9.12
CA ASN A 66 37.62 15.87 10.45
C ASN A 66 36.57 17.00 10.51
N TRP A 67 36.13 17.52 9.36
CA TRP A 67 35.16 18.62 9.29
C TRP A 67 33.78 18.24 9.81
N PHE A 68 33.40 16.95 9.70
CA PHE A 68 32.11 16.42 10.14
C PHE A 68 32.17 16.05 11.61
N SER A 69 32.10 17.05 12.48
CA SER A 69 32.11 16.88 13.94
C SER A 69 31.12 17.84 14.60
N GLN A 70 30.69 17.50 15.81
CA GLN A 70 29.76 18.33 16.56
C GLN A 70 30.34 19.71 16.91
N GLU A 71 31.63 19.76 17.26
CA GLU A 71 32.31 21.01 17.61
C GLU A 71 32.32 22.02 16.46
N ARG A 72 32.32 21.52 15.23
CA ARG A 72 32.31 22.34 14.01
C ARG A 72 30.90 22.63 13.51
N LEU A 73 29.87 22.03 14.10
CA LEU A 73 28.48 22.26 13.71
C LEU A 73 28.05 23.70 14.04
N GLN A 74 27.80 24.49 13.01
CA GLN A 74 27.33 25.86 13.13
C GLN A 74 25.81 25.89 13.25
N ASN A 75 25.12 25.21 12.34
CA ASN A 75 23.66 25.20 12.22
C ASN A 75 23.14 23.83 11.75
N SER A 76 21.89 23.49 12.07
CA SER A 76 21.26 22.24 11.65
C SER A 76 19.75 22.32 11.63
N SER A 77 19.10 21.42 10.88
CA SER A 77 17.65 21.21 10.98
C SER A 77 17.20 20.61 12.32
N TYR A 78 18.13 19.98 13.06
CA TYR A 78 17.87 19.39 14.36
C TYR A 78 18.08 20.42 15.48
N SER A 79 17.13 20.53 16.40
CA SER A 79 17.13 21.53 17.47
C SER A 79 18.02 21.15 18.66
N ASP A 80 18.27 19.86 18.84
CA ASP A 80 19.00 19.29 19.98
C ASP A 80 20.44 18.90 19.65
N LEU A 81 20.77 18.72 18.37
CA LEU A 81 22.04 18.13 17.93
C LEU A 81 23.28 18.93 18.35
N LYS A 82 23.21 20.26 18.39
CA LYS A 82 24.34 21.10 18.81
C LYS A 82 24.65 20.98 20.30
N THR A 83 23.63 20.73 21.12
CA THR A 83 23.73 20.61 22.58
C THR A 83 23.72 19.18 23.08
N ALA A 84 23.57 18.21 22.17
CA ALA A 84 23.62 16.78 22.43
C ALA A 84 24.91 16.46 23.19
N ASN A 85 24.79 16.08 24.46
CA ASN A 85 25.94 15.73 25.30
C ASN A 85 25.79 14.29 25.75
N HIS A 86 26.67 13.44 25.26
CA HIS A 86 26.56 12.00 25.45
C HIS A 86 27.92 11.43 25.81
N GLY A 87 27.92 10.41 26.68
CA GLY A 87 29.13 9.79 27.22
C GLY A 87 29.96 9.03 26.19
N SER A 88 30.74 8.05 26.64
CA SER A 88 31.80 7.37 25.85
C SER A 88 31.38 6.68 24.53
N ASN A 89 30.08 6.58 24.22
CA ASN A 89 29.54 5.84 23.08
C ASN A 89 28.87 6.75 22.04
N TYR A 90 29.17 8.04 22.09
CA TYR A 90 28.71 9.05 21.16
C TYR A 90 29.66 9.18 19.97
N TYR A 91 29.09 9.16 18.78
CA TYR A 91 29.76 9.32 17.51
C TYR A 91 29.11 10.48 16.77
N PHE A 92 29.98 11.38 16.29
CA PHE A 92 29.68 12.37 15.29
C PHE A 92 30.92 12.46 14.40
N SER A 93 31.04 11.53 13.44
CA SER A 93 32.22 11.43 12.58
C SER A 93 31.94 10.72 11.25
N ILE A 94 32.78 10.98 10.25
CA ILE A 94 32.71 10.30 8.94
C ILE A 94 33.03 8.81 9.08
N GLU A 95 34.09 8.48 9.80
CA GLU A 95 34.53 7.09 10.01
C GLU A 95 33.47 6.28 10.79
N GLY A 96 32.72 6.95 11.67
CA GLY A 96 31.71 6.37 12.54
C GLY A 96 32.31 5.41 13.57
N SER A 97 31.65 4.28 13.81
CA SER A 97 32.12 3.27 14.77
C SER A 97 33.01 2.23 14.08
N HIS A 98 34.22 2.02 14.60
CA HIS A 98 35.18 1.04 14.08
C HIS A 98 34.65 -0.40 14.03
N TYR A 99 33.64 -0.72 14.84
CA TYR A 99 33.10 -2.07 14.97
C TYR A 99 31.86 -2.33 14.11
N SER A 100 31.38 -1.32 13.37
CA SER A 100 30.15 -1.43 12.57
C SER A 100 30.31 -0.74 11.22
N PRO A 101 29.59 -1.17 10.17
CA PRO A 101 29.62 -0.53 8.85
C PRO A 101 28.77 0.74 8.81
N ARG A 102 28.96 1.60 9.82
CA ARG A 102 28.25 2.86 10.03
C ARG A 102 29.20 4.00 9.71
N ARG A 103 28.94 4.71 8.61
CA ARG A 103 29.68 5.91 8.17
C ARG A 103 28.82 7.15 8.31
N PHE A 104 29.45 8.32 8.31
CA PHE A 104 28.77 9.60 8.54
C PHE A 104 27.76 9.46 9.67
N TYR A 105 28.25 9.01 10.82
CA TYR A 105 27.42 8.48 11.89
C TYR A 105 27.26 9.52 12.98
N VAL A 106 26.01 9.85 13.27
CA VAL A 106 25.58 10.83 14.28
C VAL A 106 24.55 10.16 15.17
N ASN A 107 24.99 9.52 16.25
CA ASN A 107 24.11 8.80 17.17
C ASN A 107 23.86 9.57 18.47
N ASN A 108 22.70 9.36 19.06
CA ASN A 108 22.39 9.87 20.39
C ASN A 108 22.83 8.89 21.47
N ASN A 109 22.56 7.60 21.25
CA ASN A 109 22.89 6.56 22.19
C ASN A 109 23.23 5.26 21.47
N TRP A 110 23.98 4.41 22.17
CA TRP A 110 24.30 3.05 21.75
C TRP A 110 23.85 2.10 22.85
N GLY A 111 22.70 1.47 22.64
CA GLY A 111 22.06 0.58 23.62
C GLY A 111 21.84 -0.83 23.07
N GLY A 112 22.40 -1.12 21.88
CA GLY A 112 22.13 -2.34 21.12
C GLY A 112 21.02 -2.12 20.10
N CYS A 113 20.84 -3.08 19.19
CA CYS A 113 20.02 -2.89 18.00
C CYS A 113 18.60 -2.37 18.27
N PHE A 114 17.98 -2.73 19.38
CA PHE A 114 16.62 -2.27 19.72
C PHE A 114 16.57 -0.83 20.24
N MET A 115 17.65 -0.37 20.87
CA MET A 115 17.70 0.93 21.56
C MET A 115 18.51 1.97 20.78
N ASP A 116 19.29 1.55 19.78
CA ASP A 116 20.12 2.46 18.98
C ASP A 116 19.25 3.53 18.30
N ALA A 117 19.64 4.77 18.55
CA ALA A 117 18.94 5.95 18.06
C ALA A 117 19.94 7.05 17.71
N GLY A 118 19.55 7.90 16.77
CA GLY A 118 20.39 9.00 16.31
C GLY A 118 19.73 9.86 15.26
N TRP A 119 20.54 10.73 14.68
CA TRP A 119 20.10 11.74 13.73
C TRP A 119 20.44 11.35 12.29
N LEU A 120 21.60 10.72 12.05
CA LEU A 120 22.07 10.40 10.70
C LEU A 120 23.01 9.20 10.72
N LEU A 121 22.85 8.32 9.73
CA LEU A 121 23.68 7.14 9.53
C LEU A 121 23.73 6.76 8.05
N VAL A 122 24.93 6.63 7.48
CA VAL A 122 25.15 5.90 6.23
C VAL A 122 25.52 4.45 6.57
N SER A 123 24.64 3.51 6.24
CA SER A 123 24.88 2.07 6.43
C SER A 123 25.37 1.44 5.14
N GLU A 124 26.50 0.72 5.18
CA GLU A 124 27.07 0.09 3.98
C GLU A 124 26.38 -1.23 3.57
N GLY A 125 25.39 -1.72 4.33
CA GLY A 125 24.50 -2.81 3.91
C GLY A 125 25.12 -4.22 3.87
N ARG A 126 26.09 -4.54 4.74
CA ARG A 126 26.85 -5.81 4.63
C ARG A 126 26.87 -6.67 5.90
N THR A 127 26.14 -6.27 6.94
CA THR A 127 26.16 -6.97 8.24
C THR A 127 24.75 -7.18 8.77
N PHE A 128 24.49 -8.38 9.29
CA PHE A 128 23.20 -8.77 9.85
C PHE A 128 23.12 -8.57 11.38
N VAL A 129 23.90 -7.64 11.95
CA VAL A 129 23.88 -7.43 13.41
C VAL A 129 22.57 -6.78 13.82
N CYS A 130 22.22 -5.65 13.19
CA CYS A 130 20.94 -4.98 13.42
C CYS A 130 20.03 -5.02 12.19
N SER A 131 18.73 -5.20 12.40
CA SER A 131 17.75 -5.28 11.31
C SER A 131 17.70 -4.01 10.46
N TYR A 132 17.95 -2.83 11.05
CA TYR A 132 18.04 -1.55 10.33
C TYR A 132 19.31 -1.39 9.48
N GLU A 133 20.27 -2.31 9.57
CA GLU A 133 21.48 -2.30 8.71
C GLU A 133 21.35 -3.28 7.55
N SER A 134 20.33 -4.16 7.58
CA SER A 134 20.11 -5.20 6.58
C SER A 134 19.49 -4.61 5.30
N HIS A 135 20.35 -4.27 4.35
CA HIS A 135 20.04 -3.72 3.03
C HIS A 135 21.04 -4.23 1.99
N ASP A 136 20.59 -4.54 0.77
CA ASP A 136 21.48 -5.04 -0.30
C ASP A 136 22.43 -3.98 -0.89
N LYS A 137 22.26 -2.72 -0.48
CA LYS A 137 23.01 -1.56 -0.97
C LYS A 137 23.26 -0.57 0.16
N LEU A 138 24.15 0.38 -0.09
CA LEU A 138 24.37 1.52 0.79
C LEU A 138 23.05 2.31 0.96
N VAL A 139 22.69 2.60 2.20
CA VAL A 139 21.50 3.39 2.53
C VAL A 139 21.85 4.53 3.49
N LEU A 140 21.17 5.65 3.33
CA LEU A 140 21.18 6.75 4.28
C LEU A 140 19.91 6.66 5.14
N LEU A 141 20.10 6.50 6.45
CA LEU A 141 19.07 6.63 7.46
C LEU A 141 19.22 7.99 8.13
N TYR A 142 18.13 8.71 8.31
CA TYR A 142 18.13 9.99 9.01
C TYR A 142 16.84 10.15 9.80
N SER A 143 16.90 10.88 10.90
CA SER A 143 15.69 11.18 11.68
C SER A 143 14.81 12.15 10.88
N PRO A 144 13.54 11.82 10.63
CA PRO A 144 12.64 12.78 10.02
C PRO A 144 12.36 13.96 10.96
N THR A 145 12.35 13.77 12.28
CA THR A 145 11.89 14.80 13.23
C THR A 145 12.95 15.89 13.49
N SER A 146 12.62 16.90 14.28
CA SER A 146 13.58 17.92 14.72
C SER A 146 14.61 17.41 15.75
N THR A 147 14.58 16.12 16.10
CA THR A 147 15.43 15.46 17.11
C THR A 147 15.86 14.07 16.62
N TYR A 148 16.65 13.34 17.39
CA TYR A 148 16.97 11.95 17.08
C TYR A 148 15.75 11.02 17.14
N MET A 149 15.85 9.87 16.49
CA MET A 149 14.86 8.79 16.51
C MET A 149 15.55 7.42 16.51
N SER A 150 14.86 6.37 16.97
CA SER A 150 15.34 5.00 16.85
C SER A 150 15.57 4.61 15.39
N TYR A 151 16.70 3.96 15.08
CA TYR A 151 16.99 3.52 13.71
C TYR A 151 16.03 2.44 13.20
N ASN A 152 15.48 1.60 14.10
CA ASN A 152 14.42 0.66 13.73
C ASN A 152 13.15 1.37 13.31
N GLU A 153 12.81 2.45 14.02
CA GLU A 153 11.66 3.26 13.65
C GLU A 153 11.90 3.94 12.31
N ILE A 154 13.05 4.58 12.09
CA ILE A 154 13.41 5.23 10.81
C ILE A 154 13.21 4.26 9.63
N LYS A 155 13.63 2.99 9.75
CA LYS A 155 13.41 1.97 8.70
C LYS A 155 11.92 1.78 8.35
N SER A 156 11.04 1.97 9.32
CA SER A 156 9.58 1.82 9.16
C SER A 156 8.85 3.06 8.64
N TRP A 157 9.53 4.21 8.50
CA TRP A 157 8.92 5.42 7.96
C TRP A 157 9.10 5.51 6.44
N THR A 158 8.03 5.91 5.76
CA THR A 158 8.10 6.37 4.37
C THR A 158 7.60 7.80 4.31
N CYS A 159 8.31 8.67 3.61
CA CYS A 159 7.88 10.04 3.37
C CYS A 159 7.54 10.17 1.88
N GLN A 160 6.31 10.60 1.58
CA GLN A 160 5.84 10.75 0.21
C GLN A 160 5.31 12.17 -0.03
N PRO A 161 5.45 12.71 -1.26
CA PRO A 161 4.74 13.91 -1.68
C PRO A 161 3.24 13.63 -1.80
N LEU A 162 2.41 14.68 -1.69
CA LEU A 162 0.95 14.70 -1.47
C LEU A 162 0.04 13.93 -2.47
N THR A 163 0.54 13.04 -3.33
CA THR A 163 -0.23 12.49 -4.46
C THR A 163 -0.62 11.02 -4.35
N GLN A 164 -0.26 10.27 -3.30
CA GLN A 164 -0.77 8.91 -3.11
C GLN A 164 -1.14 8.66 -1.64
N GLN A 165 -2.44 8.61 -1.40
CA GLN A 165 -3.01 8.22 -0.12
C GLN A 165 -3.57 6.81 -0.25
N THR A 166 -2.85 5.82 0.28
CA THR A 166 -3.45 4.54 0.67
C THR A 166 -2.69 4.02 1.89
N ASP A 167 -3.42 3.81 2.99
CA ASP A 167 -3.06 3.08 4.21
C ASP A 167 -1.94 3.64 5.13
N MET A 168 -2.28 4.61 5.99
CA MET A 168 -1.38 5.15 7.02
C MET A 168 -2.10 5.19 8.39
N CYS A 169 -1.51 4.68 9.49
CA CYS A 169 -2.17 4.68 10.82
C CYS A 169 -1.59 5.62 11.87
N SER A 170 -0.70 6.54 11.49
CA SER A 170 -0.18 7.56 12.41
C SER A 170 -0.49 8.96 11.93
N THR A 171 -0.62 9.91 12.86
CA THR A 171 -0.65 11.33 12.54
C THR A 171 0.65 11.73 11.84
N PRO A 172 0.58 12.44 10.70
CA PRO A 172 1.76 12.80 9.94
C PRO A 172 2.63 13.80 10.71
N VAL A 173 3.95 13.60 10.69
CA VAL A 173 4.90 14.62 11.17
C VAL A 173 5.25 15.53 9.99
N GLN A 174 4.97 16.83 10.13
CA GLN A 174 5.29 17.83 9.11
C GLN A 174 6.76 18.23 9.19
N LEU A 175 7.52 18.03 8.10
CA LEU A 175 8.95 18.36 8.04
C LEU A 175 9.27 19.56 7.14
N GLY A 176 8.25 20.24 6.63
CA GLY A 176 8.39 21.34 5.69
C GLY A 176 7.07 21.71 5.02
N TYR A 177 7.13 22.52 3.96
CA TYR A 177 5.94 23.15 3.38
C TYR A 177 5.02 22.20 2.58
N ASN A 178 5.40 20.94 2.31
CA ASN A 178 4.57 19.99 1.53
C ASN A 178 4.89 18.49 1.74
N ILE A 179 5.62 18.10 2.80
CA ILE A 179 5.96 16.68 3.05
C ILE A 179 5.66 16.26 4.46
N TYR A 180 5.00 15.11 4.51
CA TYR A 180 4.63 14.39 5.70
C TYR A 180 5.30 13.03 5.68
N CYS A 181 5.94 12.66 6.78
CA CYS A 181 6.34 11.28 7.00
C CYS A 181 5.23 10.59 7.77
N TYR A 182 4.97 9.33 7.43
CA TYR A 182 4.03 8.48 8.14
C TYR A 182 4.70 7.16 8.49
N LYS A 183 4.29 6.58 9.62
CA LYS A 183 4.69 5.23 10.00
C LYS A 183 3.95 4.26 9.09
N LEU A 184 4.68 3.38 8.41
CA LEU A 184 4.07 2.24 7.74
C LEU A 184 3.47 1.35 8.82
N CYS A 185 2.16 1.17 8.76
CA CYS A 185 1.56 0.03 9.42
C CYS A 185 1.55 -1.13 8.46
N ASN A 186 1.86 -2.33 8.96
CA ASN A 186 1.35 -3.53 8.32
C ASN A 186 -0.18 -3.49 8.43
N THR A 187 -0.85 -2.91 7.45
CA THR A 187 -2.22 -3.31 7.10
C THR A 187 -2.14 -4.68 6.42
N THR A 188 -1.54 -5.68 7.07
CA THR A 188 -2.03 -7.04 6.91
C THR A 188 -3.40 -7.09 7.58
N LYS A 189 -4.40 -6.48 6.94
CA LYS A 189 -5.56 -7.31 6.67
C LYS A 189 -4.99 -8.41 5.77
N PRO A 190 -5.03 -9.69 6.17
CA PRO A 190 -4.79 -10.73 5.18
C PRO A 190 -5.69 -10.35 4.01
N GLU A 191 -5.10 -10.18 2.85
CA GLU A 191 -5.86 -10.05 1.62
C GLU A 191 -6.62 -11.37 1.52
N THR A 192 -7.84 -11.39 2.07
CA THR A 192 -8.75 -12.50 1.94
C THR A 192 -9.05 -12.56 0.46
N ASN A 193 -8.26 -13.44 -0.15
CA ASN A 193 -8.29 -13.98 -1.48
C ASN A 193 -8.76 -12.98 -2.54
N LEU A 194 -7.85 -12.48 -3.39
CA LEU A 194 -8.17 -11.69 -4.57
C LEU A 194 -9.32 -12.32 -5.40
N GLN A 195 -9.45 -13.65 -5.38
CA GLN A 195 -10.56 -14.40 -5.96
C GLN A 195 -11.92 -14.10 -5.31
N GLU A 196 -11.98 -13.92 -4.00
CA GLU A 196 -13.21 -13.60 -3.25
C GLU A 196 -13.70 -12.17 -3.57
N LYS A 197 -12.78 -11.22 -3.77
CA LYS A 197 -13.11 -9.87 -4.26
C LYS A 197 -13.62 -9.89 -5.71
N ILE A 198 -12.97 -10.65 -6.59
CA ILE A 198 -13.41 -10.82 -8.00
C ILE A 198 -14.81 -11.44 -8.03
N GLN A 199 -15.03 -12.52 -7.27
CA GLN A 199 -16.35 -13.18 -7.19
C GLN A 199 -17.43 -12.27 -6.59
N LYS A 200 -17.08 -11.43 -5.61
CA LYS A 200 -18.02 -10.47 -5.03
C LYS A 200 -18.42 -9.40 -6.04
N LEU A 201 -17.46 -8.84 -6.78
CA LEU A 201 -17.72 -7.87 -7.84
C LEU A 201 -18.55 -8.47 -8.98
N GLU A 202 -18.25 -9.69 -9.41
CA GLU A 202 -19.08 -10.40 -10.39
C GLU A 202 -20.52 -10.59 -9.90
N LYS A 203 -20.70 -10.99 -8.63
CA LYS A 203 -22.04 -11.20 -8.06
C LYS A 203 -22.83 -9.90 -7.92
N GLU A 204 -22.16 -8.78 -7.69
CA GLU A 204 -22.77 -7.46 -7.53
C GLU A 204 -23.08 -6.79 -8.88
N LEU A 205 -22.29 -7.09 -9.92
CA LEU A 205 -22.47 -6.57 -11.29
C LEU A 205 -23.41 -7.42 -12.15
N VAL A 206 -23.70 -8.67 -11.78
CA VAL A 206 -24.70 -9.51 -12.46
C VAL A 206 -26.09 -9.22 -11.90
N VAL A 207 -26.76 -8.22 -12.47
CA VAL A 207 -28.17 -7.97 -12.20
C VAL A 207 -29.00 -9.20 -12.61
N SER A 208 -29.71 -9.79 -11.64
CA SER A 208 -30.66 -10.87 -11.87
C SER A 208 -31.71 -10.46 -12.91
N LYS A 209 -31.84 -11.23 -14.01
CA LYS A 209 -32.85 -10.97 -15.06
C LYS A 209 -34.27 -10.81 -14.48
N LYS A 210 -34.57 -11.46 -13.35
CA LYS A 210 -35.88 -11.41 -12.67
C LYS A 210 -36.16 -10.08 -11.96
N GLU A 211 -35.13 -9.33 -11.58
CA GLU A 211 -35.27 -8.03 -10.92
C GLU A 211 -35.28 -6.84 -11.88
N THR A 212 -34.94 -7.07 -13.14
CA THR A 212 -34.93 -6.02 -14.16
C THR A 212 -36.33 -5.45 -14.39
N ASN A 213 -36.41 -4.14 -14.62
CA ASN A 213 -37.65 -3.45 -15.00
C ASN A 213 -38.34 -4.09 -16.21
N LYS A 214 -37.58 -4.71 -17.12
CA LYS A 214 -38.10 -5.43 -18.29
C LYS A 214 -38.88 -6.70 -17.89
N HIS A 215 -38.35 -7.51 -16.95
CA HIS A 215 -39.05 -8.71 -16.48
C HIS A 215 -40.26 -8.36 -15.61
N LYS A 216 -40.11 -7.39 -14.70
CA LYS A 216 -41.24 -6.84 -13.92
C LYS A 216 -42.35 -6.30 -14.82
N ARG A 217 -42.01 -5.63 -15.93
CA ARG A 217 -42.98 -5.15 -16.93
C ARG A 217 -43.67 -6.27 -17.71
N SER A 218 -43.01 -7.41 -17.95
CA SER A 218 -43.65 -8.56 -18.62
C SER A 218 -44.74 -9.22 -17.76
N LEU A 219 -44.70 -9.02 -16.44
CA LEU A 219 -45.71 -9.50 -15.50
C LEU A 219 -46.86 -8.50 -15.27
N VAL A 220 -46.88 -7.36 -15.99
CA VAL A 220 -48.00 -6.42 -15.94
C VAL A 220 -49.05 -6.87 -16.96
N SER A 221 -49.75 -7.97 -16.66
CA SER A 221 -51.13 -8.07 -17.07
C SER A 221 -51.93 -7.33 -16.00
N ALA A 222 -52.53 -6.19 -16.36
CA ALA A 222 -53.37 -5.45 -15.42
C ALA A 222 -54.48 -6.38 -14.94
N PRO A 223 -54.67 -6.59 -13.61
CA PRO A 223 -55.81 -7.34 -13.12
C PRO A 223 -57.07 -6.50 -13.40
N ASP A 224 -57.73 -6.77 -14.53
CA ASP A 224 -58.97 -6.11 -14.90
C ASP A 224 -60.12 -6.77 -14.13
N ASN A 225 -60.56 -6.11 -13.05
CA ASN A 225 -61.68 -6.54 -12.22
C ASN A 225 -63.03 -6.18 -12.84
N ARG A 226 -63.17 -6.31 -14.16
CA ARG A 226 -64.46 -6.13 -14.84
C ARG A 226 -65.31 -7.39 -14.64
N TYR A 227 -66.44 -7.25 -13.95
CA TYR A 227 -67.36 -8.35 -13.59
C TYR A 227 -67.78 -9.23 -14.79
N SER A 228 -67.76 -8.68 -16.02
CA SER A 228 -68.07 -9.41 -17.25
C SER A 228 -67.03 -10.48 -17.63
N SER A 229 -65.75 -10.32 -17.29
CA SER A 229 -64.68 -11.25 -17.72
C SER A 229 -64.64 -12.54 -16.90
N ARG A 230 -64.95 -12.46 -15.60
CA ARG A 230 -64.99 -13.63 -14.69
C ARG A 230 -66.16 -14.57 -15.01
N THR A 231 -67.29 -13.99 -15.38
CA THR A 231 -68.53 -14.71 -15.64
C THR A 231 -68.45 -15.48 -16.97
N MET A 232 -67.93 -14.84 -18.03
CA MET A 232 -67.85 -15.46 -19.36
C MET A 232 -66.87 -16.67 -19.42
N GLY A 233 -65.74 -16.61 -18.70
CA GLY A 233 -64.77 -17.72 -18.65
C GLY A 233 -65.30 -18.96 -17.92
N LEU A 234 -66.10 -18.76 -16.87
CA LEU A 234 -66.71 -19.87 -16.11
C LEU A 234 -67.80 -20.57 -16.93
N PHE A 235 -68.67 -19.81 -17.59
CA PHE A 235 -69.75 -20.37 -18.42
C PHE A 235 -69.21 -21.17 -19.60
N GLY A 236 -68.20 -20.66 -20.32
CA GLY A 236 -67.60 -21.38 -21.45
C GLY A 236 -67.00 -22.72 -21.04
N THR A 237 -66.28 -22.74 -19.91
CA THR A 237 -65.66 -23.98 -19.39
C THR A 237 -66.71 -24.99 -18.94
N ALA A 238 -67.76 -24.53 -18.26
CA ALA A 238 -68.84 -25.41 -17.81
C ALA A 238 -69.60 -26.05 -19.00
N CYS A 239 -69.88 -25.29 -20.06
CA CYS A 239 -70.54 -25.82 -21.25
C CYS A 239 -69.73 -26.93 -21.93
N ILE A 240 -68.42 -26.76 -22.06
CA ILE A 240 -67.54 -27.77 -22.69
C ILE A 240 -67.51 -29.05 -21.86
N VAL A 241 -67.36 -28.93 -20.53
CA VAL A 241 -67.31 -30.08 -19.61
C VAL A 241 -68.62 -30.87 -19.65
N ILE A 242 -69.77 -30.18 -19.72
CA ILE A 242 -71.08 -30.83 -19.79
C ILE A 242 -71.24 -31.61 -21.10
N VAL A 243 -70.88 -31.02 -22.25
CA VAL A 243 -71.00 -31.69 -23.54
C VAL A 243 -70.11 -32.93 -23.63
N VAL A 244 -68.84 -32.80 -23.20
CA VAL A 244 -67.91 -33.94 -23.16
C VAL A 244 -68.40 -35.01 -22.19
N GLY A 245 -68.92 -34.62 -21.02
CA GLY A 245 -69.51 -35.55 -20.06
C GLY A 245 -70.68 -36.34 -20.62
N MET A 246 -71.56 -35.71 -21.40
CA MET A 246 -72.68 -36.41 -22.05
C MET A 246 -72.22 -37.40 -23.11
N LEU A 247 -71.20 -37.07 -23.90
CA LEU A 247 -70.62 -38.00 -24.87
C LEU A 247 -70.05 -39.25 -24.19
N VAL A 248 -69.27 -39.05 -23.12
CA VAL A 248 -68.71 -40.16 -22.33
C VAL A 248 -69.82 -40.99 -21.68
N ALA A 249 -70.89 -40.37 -21.17
CA ALA A 249 -72.01 -41.10 -20.58
C ALA A 249 -72.74 -41.96 -21.62
N PHE A 250 -72.96 -41.45 -22.83
CA PHE A 250 -73.57 -42.22 -23.92
C PHE A 250 -72.69 -43.42 -24.31
N ASP A 251 -71.38 -43.22 -24.40
CA ASP A 251 -70.43 -44.30 -24.68
C ASP A 251 -70.41 -45.35 -23.56
N CYS A 252 -70.46 -44.92 -22.30
CA CYS A 252 -70.56 -45.82 -21.13
C CYS A 252 -71.84 -46.66 -21.16
N VAL A 253 -72.99 -46.08 -21.52
CA VAL A 253 -74.25 -46.82 -21.64
C VAL A 253 -74.17 -47.85 -22.78
N ASN A 254 -73.62 -47.47 -23.93
CA ASN A 254 -73.42 -48.39 -25.06
C ASN A 254 -72.47 -49.55 -24.70
N ILE A 255 -71.38 -49.27 -23.97
CA ILE A 255 -70.43 -50.29 -23.50
C ILE A 255 -71.09 -51.22 -22.48
N CYS A 256 -71.85 -50.69 -21.52
CA CYS A 256 -72.58 -51.49 -20.53
C CYS A 256 -73.63 -52.40 -21.16
N GLN A 257 -74.37 -51.93 -22.16
CA GLN A 257 -75.32 -52.75 -22.93
C GLN A 257 -74.61 -53.86 -23.72
N LYS A 258 -73.41 -53.58 -24.25
CA LYS A 258 -72.59 -54.58 -24.96
C LYS A 258 -72.06 -55.66 -23.99
N CYS A 259 -71.61 -55.28 -22.79
CA CYS A 259 -71.19 -56.23 -21.75
C CYS A 259 -72.35 -57.07 -21.20
N SER A 260 -73.54 -56.49 -21.05
CA SER A 260 -74.77 -57.20 -20.66
C SER A 260 -75.15 -58.30 -21.67
N LYS A 261 -75.03 -58.04 -22.98
CA LYS A 261 -75.33 -59.04 -24.02
C LYS A 261 -74.28 -60.15 -24.07
N THR A 262 -73.00 -59.86 -23.85
CA THR A 262 -71.93 -60.87 -23.82
C THR A 262 -72.05 -61.81 -22.62
N ASN A 263 -72.57 -61.34 -21.47
CA ASN A 263 -72.85 -62.20 -20.31
C ASN A 263 -74.06 -63.11 -20.50
N LYS A 264 -75.04 -62.72 -21.34
CA LYS A 264 -76.24 -63.55 -21.63
C LYS A 264 -75.94 -64.73 -22.56
N VAL A 265 -74.92 -64.63 -23.42
CA VAL A 265 -74.45 -65.70 -24.33
C VAL A 265 -73.55 -66.73 -23.61
N ARG A 266 -73.02 -66.40 -22.42
CA ARG A 266 -72.14 -67.30 -21.64
C ARG A 266 -72.91 -68.20 -20.66
N THR A 267 -74.20 -67.98 -20.47
CA THR A 267 -75.10 -68.78 -19.61
C THR A 267 -75.94 -69.83 -20.35
N GLU A 268 -75.82 -69.94 -21.68
CA GLU A 268 -76.47 -70.97 -22.52
C GLU A 268 -75.45 -71.90 -23.23
N LYS A 269 -74.40 -72.31 -22.50
CA LYS A 269 -73.52 -73.43 -22.89
C LYS A 269 -73.36 -74.40 -21.73
#